data_AF-A0A804IAQ9-F1
#
_entry.id   AF-A0A804IAQ9-F1
#
_cell.length_a   1.000
_cell.length_b   1.000
_cell.length_c   1.000
_cell.angle_alpha   90.00
_cell.angle_beta   90.00
_cell.angle_gamma   90.00
#
_symmetry.space_group_name_H-M   'P 1'
#
loop_
_entity.id
_entity.type
_entity.pdbx_description
1 polymer ?
#
loop_
_entity_poly.entity_id
_entity_poly.type
_entity_poly.pdbx_seq_one_letter_code
_entity_poly.pdbx_strand_id
1 'polypeptide(L)'
;MANKGSSSQGQPQQISFAMIHPSSSSSSVVHGSFMRSNEAGAYDLGELDQALFMYLDGQDHSSSPAQEQRQTLNIFPSQPMHVEPSTKGGMSLDSPASSGSKKSSDQAMELGDTKNDLPLLPERGKDSKAASVKKEGNGKGTSGSKTSDPKTLRRLAQNREAARKSRLRKKAYIQQLETSRIKLTHLEQELQRARSQGLSFGGGALLEDQGLPAVVGGLSADAAMFDMEYMRWLEEHHRLMCELRAAVQEHQPENHLRMFVDSCLAHHDQMVNLKNIVIRSDVFHLISGVWMTPAERCFMWMGGFRPSELIKMLLSHMEPLTEEQILGVCGLQQSTQETEEALSQGLEALNQSLSDTITSDALSYPSNVADYMGQMAMAMNKLTTLEGFIRQADNLRQQTLHRLYQILTTRQMARSLLAIAEYCHRLRALSSLWLARPRHE
;
A
#
# COMPACT_ATOMS: atom_id res chain seq x y z
N MET A 1 31.48 12.62 -83.49
CA MET A 1 32.96 12.75 -83.47
C MET A 1 33.31 13.92 -82.56
N ALA A 2 34.37 13.80 -81.74
CA ALA A 2 35.10 14.92 -81.11
C ALA A 2 34.34 15.90 -80.16
N ASN A 3 34.99 16.70 -79.30
CA ASN A 3 36.19 16.53 -78.44
C ASN A 3 36.31 17.79 -77.55
N LYS A 4 36.77 17.69 -76.28
CA LYS A 4 37.36 18.76 -75.41
C LYS A 4 36.62 20.12 -75.24
N GLY A 5 36.78 20.89 -74.16
CA GLY A 5 37.62 20.73 -72.97
C GLY A 5 38.76 21.75 -72.88
N SER A 6 38.55 22.87 -72.19
CA SER A 6 39.57 23.82 -71.67
C SER A 6 38.93 24.78 -70.64
N SER A 7 39.50 25.30 -69.53
CA SER A 7 40.85 25.32 -68.91
C SER A 7 41.60 26.67 -68.97
N SER A 8 41.47 27.50 -67.91
CA SER A 8 42.47 28.48 -67.36
C SER A 8 41.79 29.31 -66.25
N GLN A 9 42.23 29.40 -64.98
CA GLN A 9 43.48 29.93 -64.39
C GLN A 9 43.70 31.46 -64.54
N GLY A 10 43.96 32.17 -63.42
CA GLY A 10 44.34 33.59 -63.41
C GLY A 10 44.14 34.38 -62.11
N GLN A 11 44.95 34.14 -61.06
CA GLN A 11 45.30 35.14 -60.02
C GLN A 11 46.62 35.86 -60.45
N PRO A 12 47.29 36.79 -59.71
CA PRO A 12 47.04 37.34 -58.34
C PRO A 12 47.27 38.88 -58.16
N GLN A 13 47.08 39.39 -56.93
CA GLN A 13 47.90 40.38 -56.17
C GLN A 13 47.21 40.60 -54.79
N GLN A 14 47.82 40.49 -53.59
CA GLN A 14 49.03 41.08 -52.98
C GLN A 14 48.97 42.60 -52.72
N ILE A 15 49.46 43.18 -51.61
CA ILE A 15 49.73 42.74 -50.21
C ILE A 15 49.96 44.03 -49.37
N SER A 16 49.65 44.06 -48.07
CA SER A 16 50.17 45.06 -47.09
C SER A 16 49.95 44.57 -45.65
N PHE A 17 50.79 44.96 -44.67
CA PHE A 17 50.97 44.20 -43.41
C PHE A 17 51.50 45.03 -42.21
N ALA A 18 50.74 45.07 -41.10
CA ALA A 18 51.17 45.49 -39.74
C ALA A 18 50.24 44.77 -38.73
N MET A 19 50.66 43.99 -37.72
CA MET A 19 51.69 44.17 -36.65
C MET A 19 51.28 45.29 -35.66
N ILE A 20 51.31 45.12 -34.32
CA ILE A 20 52.17 44.30 -33.42
C ILE A 20 51.34 43.71 -32.21
N HIS A 21 51.78 42.57 -31.62
CA HIS A 21 51.27 41.89 -30.39
C HIS A 21 52.14 42.25 -29.13
N PRO A 22 52.07 41.63 -27.91
CA PRO A 22 51.15 40.63 -27.31
C PRO A 22 50.67 40.98 -25.87
N SER A 23 49.83 40.11 -25.28
CA SER A 23 49.84 39.61 -23.86
C SER A 23 48.42 39.20 -23.42
N SER A 24 48.13 38.02 -22.84
CA SER A 24 48.92 36.79 -22.67
C SER A 24 47.98 35.57 -22.61
N SER A 25 48.52 34.40 -22.99
CA SER A 25 48.07 32.99 -22.89
C SER A 25 46.61 32.66 -22.44
N SER A 26 45.79 31.86 -23.13
CA SER A 26 46.03 30.50 -23.73
C SER A 26 46.33 29.42 -22.67
N SER A 27 45.98 28.14 -22.78
CA SER A 27 45.11 27.28 -23.64
C SER A 27 45.17 25.87 -23.01
N SER A 28 44.45 24.79 -23.35
CA SER A 28 44.05 24.17 -24.64
C SER A 28 43.02 23.05 -24.35
N VAL A 29 42.16 22.53 -25.22
CA VAL A 29 42.00 22.53 -26.70
C VAL A 29 42.89 21.57 -27.51
N VAL A 30 42.38 20.35 -27.70
CA VAL A 30 42.35 19.57 -28.96
C VAL A 30 41.12 18.65 -28.82
N HIS A 31 40.11 18.58 -29.70
CA HIS A 31 39.94 18.81 -31.14
C HIS A 31 40.42 17.68 -32.05
N GLY A 32 39.43 17.02 -32.68
CA GLY A 32 39.55 15.98 -33.70
C GLY A 32 38.12 15.62 -34.16
N SER A 33 37.88 15.45 -35.46
CA SER A 33 36.52 15.33 -36.00
C SER A 33 36.45 14.46 -37.26
N PHE A 34 35.26 13.89 -37.52
CA PHE A 34 34.86 13.07 -38.67
C PHE A 34 35.65 11.76 -38.92
N MET A 35 35.03 10.61 -38.65
CA MET A 35 34.24 9.90 -39.68
C MET A 35 33.29 8.85 -39.07
N ARG A 36 32.50 8.16 -39.91
CA ARG A 36 31.29 7.40 -39.55
C ARG A 36 31.37 5.92 -39.95
N SER A 37 31.38 5.01 -38.98
CA SER A 37 31.11 3.56 -39.17
C SER A 37 30.71 2.89 -37.84
N ASN A 38 29.98 1.77 -37.92
CA ASN A 38 29.52 0.98 -36.78
C ASN A 38 30.69 0.43 -35.92
N GLU A 39 30.52 0.29 -34.60
CA GLU A 39 30.26 -0.98 -33.89
C GLU A 39 30.13 -0.73 -32.37
N ALA A 40 30.14 -1.78 -31.53
CA ALA A 40 29.59 -1.74 -30.18
C ALA A 40 30.63 -1.66 -29.04
N GLY A 41 30.17 -1.11 -27.90
CA GLY A 41 30.49 -1.67 -26.58
C GLY A 41 31.80 -1.28 -25.90
N ALA A 42 31.79 -0.14 -25.21
CA ALA A 42 32.55 0.05 -23.97
C ALA A 42 31.87 1.13 -23.13
N TYR A 43 31.64 0.86 -21.84
CA TYR A 43 31.32 1.89 -20.84
C TYR A 43 32.30 1.74 -19.68
N ASP A 44 32.73 2.88 -19.13
CA ASP A 44 33.80 2.97 -18.15
C ASP A 44 33.36 2.46 -16.78
N LEU A 45 34.27 1.77 -16.08
CA LEU A 45 34.07 1.20 -14.74
C LEU A 45 35.13 1.69 -13.74
N GLY A 46 35.96 2.69 -14.11
CA GLY A 46 37.13 3.10 -13.33
C GLY A 46 36.85 3.90 -12.06
N GLU A 47 35.72 4.61 -11.95
CA GLU A 47 35.51 5.59 -10.87
C GLU A 47 34.98 5.03 -9.54
N LEU A 48 34.49 3.77 -9.51
CA LEU A 48 33.79 3.22 -8.33
C LEU A 48 34.71 2.81 -7.17
N ASP A 49 35.92 2.33 -7.48
CA ASP A 49 36.82 1.69 -6.51
C ASP A 49 37.43 2.67 -5.49
N GLN A 50 37.65 3.92 -5.90
CA GLN A 50 38.29 4.94 -5.06
C GLN A 50 37.42 5.44 -3.89
N ALA A 51 36.10 5.26 -3.96
CA ALA A 51 35.17 5.70 -2.92
C ALA A 51 35.03 4.68 -1.78
N LEU A 52 35.11 3.37 -2.08
CA LEU A 52 34.92 2.31 -1.09
C LEU A 52 36.08 2.23 -0.08
N PHE A 53 37.32 2.43 -0.56
CA PHE A 53 38.52 2.14 0.21
C PHE A 53 38.80 3.12 1.36
N MET A 54 38.21 4.33 1.34
CA MET A 54 38.42 5.33 2.41
C MET A 54 37.47 5.18 3.61
N TYR A 55 36.49 4.27 3.58
CA TYR A 55 35.44 4.19 4.60
C TYR A 55 35.62 3.03 5.62
N LEU A 56 36.64 2.19 5.46
CA LEU A 56 36.77 0.91 6.19
C LEU A 56 37.79 0.90 7.35
N ASP A 57 38.65 1.92 7.47
CA ASP A 57 39.81 1.91 8.39
C ASP A 57 39.58 2.80 9.64
N GLY A 58 38.43 2.64 10.31
CA GLY A 58 37.92 3.73 11.16
C GLY A 58 36.91 3.41 12.27
N GLN A 59 37.09 2.33 13.06
CA GLN A 59 37.02 2.33 14.54
C GLN A 59 36.83 0.92 15.14
N ASP A 60 37.66 0.62 16.14
CA ASP A 60 37.52 -0.52 17.05
C ASP A 60 37.61 -0.02 18.51
N HIS A 61 37.14 -0.83 19.47
CA HIS A 61 37.29 -0.73 20.95
C HIS A 61 36.03 -0.47 21.83
N SER A 62 35.37 -1.58 22.19
CA SER A 62 34.82 -1.97 23.52
C SER A 62 34.55 -0.94 24.65
N SER A 63 33.36 -1.04 25.26
CA SER A 63 33.20 -1.16 26.73
C SER A 63 31.79 -1.66 27.15
N SER A 64 31.60 -2.02 28.42
CA SER A 64 30.48 -2.84 28.94
C SER A 64 29.40 -2.04 29.71
N PRO A 65 28.20 -2.61 29.99
CA PRO A 65 26.99 -1.80 30.20
C PRO A 65 26.76 -1.30 31.63
N ALA A 66 26.05 -0.17 31.74
CA ALA A 66 25.50 0.35 33.00
C ALA A 66 24.03 -0.05 33.18
N GLN A 67 23.61 -0.19 34.44
CA GLN A 67 22.30 -0.73 34.85
C GLN A 67 21.41 0.39 35.39
N GLU A 68 20.31 0.72 34.71
CA GLU A 68 19.42 1.82 35.12
C GLU A 68 17.96 1.41 35.34
N GLN A 69 17.30 2.09 36.29
CA GLN A 69 16.25 1.52 37.13
C GLN A 69 14.87 2.12 36.81
N ARG A 70 14.09 1.46 35.94
CA ARG A 70 12.74 1.91 35.55
C ARG A 70 11.75 1.82 36.72
N GLN A 71 11.30 2.98 37.22
CA GLN A 71 10.14 3.10 38.12
C GLN A 71 8.86 3.33 37.31
N THR A 72 7.90 2.41 37.37
CA THR A 72 6.61 2.53 36.67
C THR A 72 5.51 3.07 37.60
N LEU A 73 4.85 4.14 37.17
CA LEU A 73 3.81 4.83 37.96
C LEU A 73 2.43 4.18 37.72
N ASN A 74 2.02 3.27 38.60
CA ASN A 74 0.76 2.53 38.48
C ASN A 74 -0.47 3.39 38.83
N ILE A 75 -1.07 4.05 37.83
CA ILE A 75 -2.37 4.75 37.97
C ILE A 75 -3.49 3.83 37.48
N PHE A 76 -3.96 2.92 38.35
CA PHE A 76 -5.38 2.51 38.55
C PHE A 76 -5.44 1.29 39.50
N PRO A 77 -6.34 1.23 40.52
CA PRO A 77 -6.41 0.09 41.44
C PRO A 77 -7.32 -1.04 40.92
N SER A 78 -6.84 -2.28 40.94
CA SER A 78 -7.57 -3.45 40.45
C SER A 78 -7.74 -4.55 41.50
N GLN A 79 -8.90 -4.61 42.17
CA GLN A 79 -9.38 -5.80 42.92
C GLN A 79 -10.92 -5.85 42.99
N PRO A 80 -11.54 -6.98 42.61
CA PRO A 80 -12.77 -7.49 43.23
C PRO A 80 -12.44 -8.45 44.40
N MET A 81 -13.45 -8.82 45.18
CA MET A 81 -13.31 -9.48 46.48
C MET A 81 -13.03 -10.99 46.38
N HIS A 82 -12.15 -11.51 47.24
CA HIS A 82 -11.82 -12.94 47.36
C HIS A 82 -12.92 -13.73 48.09
N VAL A 83 -13.33 -14.86 47.50
CA VAL A 83 -13.95 -15.99 48.21
C VAL A 83 -13.43 -17.30 47.60
N GLU A 84 -12.67 -18.05 48.38
CA GLU A 84 -12.38 -19.49 48.18
C GLU A 84 -13.02 -20.27 49.35
N PRO A 85 -13.21 -21.61 49.29
CA PRO A 85 -12.07 -22.51 49.52
C PRO A 85 -12.13 -23.91 48.87
N SER A 86 -10.98 -24.36 48.32
CA SER A 86 -10.52 -25.77 48.32
C SER A 86 -11.35 -26.86 47.60
N THR A 87 -10.86 -28.08 47.31
CA THR A 87 -9.60 -28.77 47.67
C THR A 87 -8.97 -29.49 46.46
N LYS A 88 -7.64 -29.74 46.53
CA LYS A 88 -6.86 -30.90 45.99
C LYS A 88 -7.40 -31.61 44.72
N GLY A 89 -6.70 -31.71 43.59
CA GLY A 89 -5.26 -31.98 43.44
C GLY A 89 -5.04 -33.44 42.97
N GLY A 90 -4.19 -33.65 41.95
CA GLY A 90 -3.94 -34.98 41.35
C GLY A 90 -3.22 -34.84 40.01
N MET A 91 -2.39 -35.82 39.66
CA MET A 91 -1.52 -35.79 38.46
C MET A 91 -1.85 -36.95 37.50
N SER A 92 -1.35 -36.82 36.27
CA SER A 92 -1.00 -37.90 35.33
C SER A 92 -2.08 -38.55 34.46
N LEU A 93 -1.79 -38.44 33.14
CA LEU A 93 -1.80 -39.47 32.10
C LEU A 93 -3.10 -39.96 31.42
N ASP A 94 -2.81 -40.60 30.29
CA ASP A 94 -3.61 -41.53 29.49
C ASP A 94 -4.86 -41.04 28.75
N SER A 95 -4.64 -40.72 27.47
CA SER A 95 -5.59 -41.16 26.42
C SER A 95 -5.54 -42.69 26.32
N PRO A 96 -6.64 -43.36 25.92
CA PRO A 96 -6.62 -43.85 24.54
C PRO A 96 -7.96 -43.83 23.78
N ALA A 97 -7.84 -43.50 22.49
CA ALA A 97 -8.46 -44.18 21.34
C ALA A 97 -9.93 -44.67 21.37
N SER A 98 -10.66 -44.21 20.33
CA SER A 98 -11.25 -45.06 19.26
C SER A 98 -12.77 -45.06 19.05
N SER A 99 -13.13 -45.24 17.77
CA SER A 99 -14.40 -45.78 17.25
C SER A 99 -15.67 -44.92 17.37
N GLY A 100 -16.62 -45.11 16.44
CA GLY A 100 -17.95 -44.48 16.53
C GLY A 100 -18.71 -44.15 15.24
N SER A 101 -18.23 -44.55 14.06
CA SER A 101 -18.87 -44.23 12.76
C SER A 101 -20.37 -44.57 12.68
N LYS A 102 -21.21 -43.65 12.16
CA LYS A 102 -22.40 -43.99 11.37
C LYS A 102 -22.92 -42.85 10.48
N LYS A 103 -23.75 -43.22 9.49
CA LYS A 103 -24.03 -42.45 8.26
C LYS A 103 -25.45 -42.74 7.75
N SER A 104 -26.26 -41.69 7.60
CA SER A 104 -27.58 -41.62 6.90
C SER A 104 -28.04 -40.13 7.01
N SER A 105 -28.29 -39.32 5.98
CA SER A 105 -29.09 -39.52 4.74
C SER A 105 -30.54 -39.85 5.12
N ASP A 106 -31.56 -39.03 4.86
CA ASP A 106 -32.06 -38.51 3.57
C ASP A 106 -32.79 -37.14 3.76
N GLN A 107 -32.76 -36.17 2.83
CA GLN A 107 -33.72 -35.92 1.70
C GLN A 107 -35.21 -36.08 2.07
N ALA A 108 -36.15 -35.16 1.81
CA ALA A 108 -36.41 -34.41 0.57
C ALA A 108 -37.48 -33.27 0.69
N MET A 109 -37.51 -32.37 -0.32
CA MET A 109 -38.62 -31.56 -0.88
C MET A 109 -39.62 -30.75 -0.01
N GLU A 110 -39.47 -29.41 -0.11
CA GLU A 110 -40.34 -28.45 -0.83
C GLU A 110 -41.89 -28.30 -0.66
N LEU A 111 -42.29 -27.03 -0.85
CA LEU A 111 -43.58 -26.44 -1.31
C LEU A 111 -44.72 -26.15 -0.32
N GLY A 112 -45.27 -24.93 -0.44
CA GLY A 112 -46.43 -24.42 0.29
C GLY A 112 -46.53 -22.88 0.34
N ASP A 113 -47.19 -22.26 -0.65
CA ASP A 113 -47.49 -20.82 -0.68
C ASP A 113 -48.36 -20.33 0.49
N THR A 114 -48.24 -19.06 0.88
CA THR A 114 -49.30 -18.05 0.64
C THR A 114 -48.88 -16.61 0.99
N LYS A 115 -49.73 -15.65 0.60
CA LYS A 115 -49.50 -14.20 0.52
C LYS A 115 -50.70 -13.44 1.11
N ASN A 116 -50.49 -12.16 1.46
CA ASN A 116 -51.47 -11.05 1.65
C ASN A 116 -51.59 -10.48 3.08
N ASP A 117 -51.19 -9.22 3.21
CA ASP A 117 -51.91 -8.04 3.77
C ASP A 117 -52.72 -8.10 5.09
N LEU A 118 -52.36 -7.16 5.99
CA LEU A 118 -53.19 -6.21 6.76
C LEU A 118 -54.58 -6.64 7.30
N PRO A 119 -54.87 -6.32 8.58
CA PRO A 119 -55.79 -5.17 8.79
C PRO A 119 -55.48 -4.25 10.00
N LEU A 120 -56.34 -3.24 10.17
CA LEU A 120 -56.26 -2.14 11.15
C LEU A 120 -56.98 -2.43 12.50
N LEU A 121 -56.83 -1.48 13.44
CA LEU A 121 -57.58 -1.33 14.71
C LEU A 121 -59.12 -1.30 14.51
N PRO A 122 -59.94 -1.66 15.53
CA PRO A 122 -60.54 -0.61 16.36
C PRO A 122 -60.88 -0.93 17.85
N GLU A 123 -60.58 0.04 18.72
CA GLU A 123 -61.47 0.68 19.73
C GLU A 123 -62.65 -0.06 20.45
N ARG A 124 -62.63 0.04 21.81
CA ARG A 124 -63.71 0.60 22.69
C ARG A 124 -64.52 -0.30 23.66
N GLY A 125 -64.41 0.03 24.96
CA GLY A 125 -65.51 0.04 25.95
C GLY A 125 -65.43 -0.96 27.13
N LYS A 126 -66.17 -0.80 28.25
CA LYS A 126 -66.76 0.39 28.92
C LYS A 126 -67.35 -0.01 30.31
N ASP A 127 -67.17 0.79 31.37
CA ASP A 127 -67.89 0.81 32.68
C ASP A 127 -67.93 -0.50 33.54
N SER A 128 -67.82 -0.55 34.88
CA SER A 128 -67.62 0.42 35.99
C SER A 128 -66.95 -0.33 37.19
N LYS A 129 -67.14 -0.19 38.53
CA LYS A 129 -68.08 0.55 39.41
C LYS A 129 -67.57 0.65 40.88
N ALA A 130 -67.89 1.75 41.55
CA ALA A 130 -68.01 2.06 43.01
C ALA A 130 -67.27 1.25 44.13
N ALA A 131 -66.52 2.01 44.96
CA ALA A 131 -66.48 1.88 46.43
C ALA A 131 -66.13 3.27 47.06
N SER A 132 -66.52 3.54 48.31
CA SER A 132 -66.44 4.89 48.93
C SER A 132 -65.85 4.91 50.34
N VAL A 133 -65.09 5.98 50.68
CA VAL A 133 -64.63 6.30 52.05
C VAL A 133 -64.81 7.80 52.32
N LYS A 134 -64.94 8.16 53.61
CA LYS A 134 -65.55 9.41 54.11
C LYS A 134 -64.64 10.67 54.09
N LYS A 135 -65.32 11.81 54.24
CA LYS A 135 -64.79 13.16 54.49
C LYS A 135 -65.03 13.54 55.96
N GLU A 136 -63.97 13.89 56.69
CA GLU A 136 -63.95 14.60 57.99
C GLU A 136 -62.49 15.04 58.26
N GLY A 137 -62.15 16.01 59.12
CA GLY A 137 -62.96 16.95 59.89
C GLY A 137 -62.02 17.88 60.69
N ASN A 138 -62.09 19.21 60.49
CA ASN A 138 -61.07 20.15 60.98
C ASN A 138 -61.05 20.33 62.51
N GLY A 139 -59.90 20.09 63.14
CA GLY A 139 -59.67 20.11 64.60
C GLY A 139 -58.95 21.35 65.16
N LYS A 140 -59.51 22.55 64.94
CA LYS A 140 -59.38 23.75 65.81
C LYS A 140 -57.99 24.07 66.41
N GLY A 141 -57.13 24.73 65.63
CA GLY A 141 -56.00 25.53 66.13
C GLY A 141 -56.32 27.03 66.08
N THR A 142 -56.45 27.70 67.23
CA THR A 142 -56.95 29.09 67.32
C THR A 142 -55.87 30.16 67.13
N SER A 143 -56.25 31.29 66.53
CA SER A 143 -55.67 32.64 66.69
C SER A 143 -54.14 32.81 66.67
N GLY A 144 -53.62 33.45 65.61
CA GLY A 144 -52.27 34.01 65.64
C GLY A 144 -51.82 34.60 64.31
N SER A 145 -51.92 35.92 64.16
CA SER A 145 -51.36 36.69 63.02
C SER A 145 -49.83 36.80 63.11
N LYS A 146 -49.14 35.66 63.12
CA LYS A 146 -47.67 35.63 62.99
C LYS A 146 -47.30 36.00 61.55
N THR A 147 -47.00 37.28 61.35
CA THR A 147 -46.15 37.73 60.25
C THR A 147 -44.97 36.79 60.16
N SER A 148 -44.78 36.16 58.99
CA SER A 148 -43.68 35.21 58.83
C SER A 148 -42.37 35.97 58.98
N ASP A 149 -41.49 35.46 59.85
CA ASP A 149 -40.25 36.15 60.21
C ASP A 149 -39.52 36.64 58.95
N PRO A 150 -39.10 37.92 58.88
CA PRO A 150 -38.50 38.49 57.67
C PRO A 150 -37.26 37.73 57.20
N LYS A 151 -36.52 37.07 58.11
CA LYS A 151 -35.39 36.20 57.76
C LYS A 151 -35.85 34.92 57.05
N THR A 152 -36.98 34.35 57.45
CA THR A 152 -37.64 33.21 56.79
C THR A 152 -38.24 33.61 55.43
N LEU A 153 -38.91 34.77 55.31
CA LEU A 153 -39.39 35.27 54.02
C LEU A 153 -38.23 35.53 53.03
N ARG A 154 -37.13 36.12 53.49
CA ARG A 154 -35.92 36.34 52.68
C ARG A 154 -35.30 35.03 52.18
N ARG A 155 -35.23 34.00 53.04
CA ARG A 155 -34.79 32.65 52.65
C ARG A 155 -35.69 32.01 51.59
N LEU A 156 -37.01 32.14 51.71
CA LEU A 156 -37.96 31.64 50.71
C LEU A 156 -37.85 32.37 49.37
N ALA A 157 -37.61 33.69 49.38
CA ALA A 157 -37.35 34.46 48.16
C ALA A 157 -36.05 33.98 47.47
N GLN A 158 -34.95 33.88 48.22
CA GLN A 158 -33.66 33.39 47.70
C GLN A 158 -33.75 31.94 47.19
N ASN A 159 -34.51 31.07 47.85
CA ASN A 159 -34.73 29.70 47.37
C ASN A 159 -35.51 29.67 46.04
N ARG A 160 -36.58 30.47 45.92
CA ARG A 160 -37.34 30.63 44.65
C ARG A 160 -36.46 31.15 43.51
N GLU A 161 -35.57 32.10 43.80
CA GLU A 161 -34.62 32.64 42.83
C GLU A 161 -33.54 31.62 42.42
N ALA A 162 -32.94 30.93 43.39
CA ALA A 162 -31.98 29.85 43.15
C ALA A 162 -32.60 28.71 42.35
N ALA A 163 -33.86 28.35 42.62
CA ALA A 163 -34.62 27.38 41.85
C ALA A 163 -34.87 27.85 40.40
N ARG A 164 -35.21 29.13 40.18
CA ARG A 164 -35.31 29.72 38.83
C ARG A 164 -33.96 29.68 38.10
N LYS A 165 -32.87 30.10 38.73
CA LYS A 165 -31.50 30.09 38.15
C LYS A 165 -30.97 28.67 37.93
N SER A 166 -31.43 27.69 38.71
CA SER A 166 -31.16 26.25 38.48
C SER A 166 -31.92 25.73 37.26
N ARG A 167 -33.24 25.97 37.18
CA ARG A 167 -34.08 25.61 36.03
C ARG A 167 -33.58 26.23 34.71
N LEU A 168 -33.18 27.50 34.73
CA LEU A 168 -32.67 28.19 33.54
C LEU A 168 -31.35 27.56 33.04
N ARG A 169 -30.41 27.25 33.95
CA ARG A 169 -29.16 26.55 33.60
C ARG A 169 -29.40 25.14 33.08
N LYS A 170 -30.34 24.38 33.68
CA LYS A 170 -30.75 23.08 33.16
C LYS A 170 -31.37 23.18 31.76
N LYS A 171 -32.23 24.18 31.50
CA LYS A 171 -32.80 24.42 30.16
C LYS A 171 -31.71 24.74 29.13
N ALA A 172 -30.77 25.62 29.46
CA ALA A 172 -29.65 25.96 28.57
C ALA A 172 -28.76 24.74 28.26
N TYR A 173 -28.48 23.90 29.26
CA TYR A 173 -27.72 22.66 29.07
C TYR A 173 -28.46 21.63 28.21
N ILE A 174 -29.78 21.47 28.39
CA ILE A 174 -30.61 20.61 27.53
C ILE A 174 -30.59 21.12 26.08
N GLN A 175 -30.76 22.42 25.86
CA GLN A 175 -30.69 23.04 24.53
C GLN A 175 -29.29 22.88 23.89
N GLN A 176 -28.21 22.91 24.69
CA GLN A 176 -26.86 22.60 24.23
C GLN A 176 -26.73 21.13 23.82
N LEU A 177 -27.27 20.17 24.59
CA LEU A 177 -27.29 18.76 24.24
C LEU A 177 -28.12 18.47 22.98
N GLU A 178 -29.26 19.13 22.81
CA GLU A 178 -30.08 19.07 21.59
C GLU A 178 -29.30 19.58 20.37
N THR A 179 -28.59 20.71 20.53
CA THR A 179 -27.71 21.27 19.48
C THR A 179 -26.56 20.33 19.15
N SER A 180 -25.89 19.76 20.16
CA SER A 180 -24.80 18.79 19.97
C SER A 180 -25.28 17.49 19.31
N ARG A 181 -26.48 17.00 19.66
CA ARG A 181 -27.10 15.84 19.02
C ARG A 181 -27.35 16.10 17.53
N ILE A 182 -27.90 17.26 17.17
CA ILE A 182 -28.13 17.62 15.76
C ILE A 182 -26.80 17.66 14.99
N LYS A 183 -25.76 18.26 15.57
CA LYS A 183 -24.39 18.26 15.00
C LYS A 183 -23.83 16.85 14.83
N LEU A 184 -24.00 15.97 15.82
CA LEU A 184 -23.58 14.57 15.75
C LEU A 184 -24.27 13.87 14.58
N THR A 185 -25.60 13.97 14.47
CA THR A 185 -26.35 13.36 13.36
C THR A 185 -26.00 13.94 11.98
N HIS A 186 -25.53 15.19 11.92
CA HIS A 186 -25.03 15.78 10.68
C HIS A 186 -23.65 15.18 10.31
N LEU A 187 -22.72 15.12 11.26
CA LEU A 187 -21.41 14.51 11.07
C LEU A 187 -21.52 13.01 10.74
N GLU A 188 -22.47 12.29 11.34
CA GLU A 188 -22.79 10.89 10.99
C GLU A 188 -23.26 10.78 9.53
N GLN A 189 -24.12 11.67 9.05
CA GLN A 189 -24.56 11.73 7.64
C GLN A 189 -23.44 12.14 6.68
N GLU A 190 -22.56 13.06 7.08
CA GLU A 190 -21.38 13.44 6.29
C GLU A 190 -20.36 12.29 6.21
N LEU A 191 -20.14 11.57 7.31
CA LEU A 191 -19.25 10.42 7.37
C LEU A 191 -19.83 9.23 6.57
N GLN A 192 -21.14 8.99 6.64
CA GLN A 192 -21.84 8.03 5.76
C GLN A 192 -21.73 8.42 4.28
N ARG A 193 -21.85 9.71 3.94
CA ARG A 193 -21.68 10.22 2.56
C ARG A 193 -20.24 10.10 2.07
N ALA A 194 -19.25 10.41 2.91
CA ALA A 194 -17.84 10.23 2.60
C ALA A 194 -17.50 8.74 2.39
N ARG A 195 -18.08 7.84 3.21
CA ARG A 195 -17.98 6.40 3.02
C ARG A 195 -18.57 5.94 1.69
N SER A 196 -19.79 6.36 1.33
CA SER A 196 -20.40 5.95 0.05
C SER A 196 -19.74 6.57 -1.19
N GLN A 197 -19.16 7.77 -1.07
CA GLN A 197 -18.32 8.36 -2.10
C GLN A 197 -17.00 7.60 -2.26
N GLY A 198 -16.34 7.21 -1.16
CA GLY A 198 -15.15 6.33 -1.20
C GLY A 198 -15.46 4.94 -1.76
N LEU A 199 -16.62 4.38 -1.44
CA LEU A 199 -17.11 3.10 -1.98
C LEU A 199 -17.38 3.13 -3.49
N SER A 200 -17.45 4.32 -4.10
CA SER A 200 -17.75 4.51 -5.53
C SER A 200 -16.50 4.77 -6.39
N PHE A 201 -15.29 4.81 -5.80
CA PHE A 201 -14.03 5.00 -6.52
C PHE A 201 -13.04 3.82 -6.34
N GLY A 202 -13.30 2.91 -5.38
CA GLY A 202 -12.48 1.72 -5.13
C GLY A 202 -13.16 0.42 -5.55
N GLY A 203 -12.98 0.00 -6.81
CA GLY A 203 -13.50 -1.27 -7.33
C GLY A 203 -12.75 -2.50 -6.82
N GLY A 204 -12.81 -2.79 -5.51
CA GLY A 204 -11.98 -3.85 -4.92
C GLY A 204 -12.19 -4.17 -3.44
N ALA A 205 -13.41 -4.07 -2.87
CA ALA A 205 -13.63 -4.31 -1.45
C ALA A 205 -14.93 -5.09 -1.10
N LEU A 206 -14.94 -6.41 -1.32
CA LEU A 206 -15.80 -7.33 -0.56
C LEU A 206 -15.19 -7.62 0.81
N LEU A 207 -15.18 -6.63 1.70
CA LEU A 207 -14.86 -6.79 3.13
C LEU A 207 -15.73 -5.87 3.99
N GLU A 208 -16.95 -6.33 4.26
CA GLU A 208 -17.66 -5.95 5.48
C GLU A 208 -17.03 -6.70 6.68
N ASP A 209 -17.05 -6.07 7.85
CA ASP A 209 -16.52 -6.54 9.14
C ASP A 209 -15.07 -7.11 9.20
N GLN A 210 -14.12 -6.24 9.58
CA GLN A 210 -13.48 -6.34 10.92
C GLN A 210 -12.62 -5.11 11.26
N GLY A 211 -12.49 -4.83 12.56
CA GLY A 211 -11.97 -3.55 13.10
C GLY A 211 -10.46 -3.35 13.05
N LEU A 212 -9.86 -3.30 11.86
CA LEU A 212 -8.54 -2.70 11.66
C LEU A 212 -8.66 -1.19 11.36
N PRO A 213 -7.70 -0.35 11.79
CA PRO A 213 -7.70 1.06 11.41
C PRO A 213 -7.45 1.17 9.89
N ALA A 214 -8.46 1.62 9.15
CA ALA A 214 -8.27 2.06 7.77
C ALA A 214 -7.16 3.12 7.75
N VAL A 215 -6.22 2.98 6.81
CA VAL A 215 -5.02 3.84 6.73
C VAL A 215 -5.44 5.31 6.68
N VAL A 216 -5.11 6.08 7.72
CA VAL A 216 -5.43 7.51 7.83
C VAL A 216 -4.38 8.30 7.04
N GLY A 217 -4.41 8.06 5.74
CA GLY A 217 -3.62 8.69 4.70
C GLY A 217 -4.34 8.38 3.40
N GLY A 218 -5.05 9.37 2.85
CA GLY A 218 -5.65 9.21 1.53
C GLY A 218 -4.53 8.96 0.53
N LEU A 219 -4.70 7.95 -0.33
CA LEU A 219 -3.76 7.67 -1.41
C LEU A 219 -3.46 8.95 -2.17
N SER A 220 -2.19 9.14 -2.58
CA SER A 220 -1.85 10.21 -3.51
C SER A 220 -2.77 10.12 -4.74
N ALA A 221 -3.13 11.26 -5.34
CA ALA A 221 -3.97 11.29 -6.52
C ALA A 221 -3.39 10.42 -7.65
N ASP A 222 -2.05 10.41 -7.76
CA ASP A 222 -1.29 9.60 -8.72
C ASP A 222 -1.26 8.10 -8.35
N ALA A 223 -1.28 7.77 -7.05
CA ALA A 223 -1.37 6.39 -6.56
C ALA A 223 -2.77 5.79 -6.83
N ALA A 224 -3.83 6.55 -6.56
CA ALA A 224 -5.20 6.15 -6.88
C ALA A 224 -5.47 6.10 -8.40
N MET A 225 -4.81 6.95 -9.19
CA MET A 225 -4.80 6.86 -10.65
C MET A 225 -4.07 5.60 -11.13
N PHE A 226 -2.91 5.29 -10.54
CA PHE A 226 -2.15 4.08 -10.84
C PHE A 226 -2.95 2.81 -10.55
N ASP A 227 -3.70 2.74 -9.44
CA ASP A 227 -4.55 1.58 -9.12
C ASP A 227 -5.66 1.37 -10.17
N MET A 228 -6.31 2.46 -10.61
CA MET A 228 -7.31 2.40 -11.68
C MET A 228 -6.70 1.92 -13.01
N GLU A 229 -5.54 2.46 -13.37
CA GLU A 229 -4.83 2.09 -14.60
C GLU A 229 -4.25 0.67 -14.56
N TYR A 230 -3.82 0.20 -13.39
CA TYR A 230 -3.41 -1.19 -13.19
C TYR A 230 -4.59 -2.17 -13.32
N MET A 231 -5.77 -1.83 -12.78
CA MET A 231 -6.98 -2.63 -12.99
C MET A 231 -7.36 -2.72 -14.48
N ARG A 232 -7.31 -1.60 -15.20
CA ARG A 232 -7.50 -1.57 -16.66
C ARG A 232 -6.44 -2.39 -17.40
N TRP A 233 -5.18 -2.33 -16.96
CA TRP A 233 -4.08 -3.12 -17.50
C TRP A 233 -4.29 -4.63 -17.28
N LEU A 234 -4.86 -5.03 -16.14
CA LEU A 234 -5.21 -6.43 -15.83
C LEU A 234 -6.33 -6.99 -16.71
N GLU A 235 -7.38 -6.19 -16.98
CA GLU A 235 -8.47 -6.57 -17.89
C GLU A 235 -7.94 -6.80 -19.32
N GLU A 236 -7.14 -5.85 -19.82
CA GLU A 236 -6.51 -5.96 -21.14
C GLU A 236 -5.47 -7.10 -21.20
N HIS A 237 -4.69 -7.33 -20.14
CA HIS A 237 -3.78 -8.46 -20.04
C HIS A 237 -4.56 -9.79 -20.12
N HIS A 238 -5.72 -9.89 -19.45
CA HIS A 238 -6.57 -11.08 -19.56
C HIS A 238 -7.09 -11.29 -21.00
N ARG A 239 -7.54 -10.22 -21.68
CA ARG A 239 -7.96 -10.28 -23.09
C ARG A 239 -6.84 -10.80 -24.00
N LEU A 240 -5.66 -10.17 -23.93
CA LEU A 240 -4.48 -10.55 -24.71
C LEU A 240 -4.04 -12.01 -24.44
N MET A 241 -4.07 -12.45 -23.18
CA MET A 241 -3.74 -13.84 -22.84
C MET A 241 -4.77 -14.86 -23.31
N CYS A 242 -6.04 -14.47 -23.47
CA CYS A 242 -7.06 -15.33 -24.09
C CYS A 242 -6.88 -15.42 -25.61
N GLU A 243 -6.55 -14.32 -26.28
CA GLU A 243 -6.25 -14.31 -27.72
C GLU A 243 -4.96 -15.08 -28.05
N LEU A 244 -3.89 -14.87 -27.28
CA LEU A 244 -2.64 -15.64 -27.41
C LEU A 244 -2.86 -17.14 -27.18
N ARG A 245 -3.73 -17.51 -26.22
CA ARG A 245 -4.09 -18.93 -25.97
C ARG A 245 -4.83 -19.54 -27.15
N ALA A 246 -5.80 -18.82 -27.73
CA ALA A 246 -6.51 -19.26 -28.94
C ALA A 246 -5.53 -19.43 -30.11
N ALA A 247 -4.68 -18.44 -30.38
CA ALA A 247 -3.70 -18.49 -31.48
C ALA A 247 -2.70 -19.67 -31.36
N VAL A 248 -2.28 -20.02 -30.13
CA VAL A 248 -1.45 -21.21 -29.86
C VAL A 248 -2.24 -22.51 -30.10
N GLN A 249 -3.49 -22.60 -29.64
CA GLN A 249 -4.36 -23.78 -29.77
C GLN A 249 -4.79 -24.05 -31.22
N GLU A 250 -5.14 -23.01 -31.98
CA GLU A 250 -5.44 -23.08 -33.42
C GLU A 250 -4.20 -23.34 -34.29
N HIS A 251 -3.01 -23.40 -33.68
CA HIS A 251 -1.73 -23.58 -34.36
C HIS A 251 -1.45 -22.51 -35.42
N GLN A 252 -1.87 -21.26 -35.18
CA GLN A 252 -1.68 -20.12 -36.08
C GLN A 252 -0.23 -20.03 -36.61
N PRO A 253 -0.05 -19.67 -37.90
CA PRO A 253 1.28 -19.64 -38.52
C PRO A 253 2.16 -18.57 -37.87
N GLU A 254 3.47 -18.81 -37.86
CA GLU A 254 4.41 -18.10 -36.97
C GLU A 254 4.35 -16.57 -37.09
N ASN A 255 4.17 -16.02 -38.30
CA ASN A 255 4.04 -14.58 -38.51
C ASN A 255 2.81 -13.97 -37.83
N HIS A 256 1.69 -14.70 -37.74
CA HIS A 256 0.50 -14.25 -37.01
C HIS A 256 0.71 -14.43 -35.50
N LEU A 257 1.30 -15.55 -35.06
CA LEU A 257 1.62 -15.78 -33.65
C LEU A 257 2.61 -14.73 -33.10
N ARG A 258 3.55 -14.26 -33.93
CA ARG A 258 4.50 -13.19 -33.61
C ARG A 258 3.78 -11.89 -33.27
N MET A 259 2.77 -11.49 -34.04
CA MET A 259 1.98 -10.28 -33.74
C MET A 259 1.34 -10.32 -32.34
N PHE A 260 0.83 -11.49 -31.90
CA PHE A 260 0.30 -11.64 -30.55
C PHE A 260 1.39 -11.58 -29.47
N VAL A 261 2.56 -12.19 -29.70
CA VAL A 261 3.70 -12.14 -28.77
C VAL A 261 4.24 -10.70 -28.64
N ASP A 262 4.46 -10.00 -29.75
CA ASP A 262 4.91 -8.61 -29.77
C ASP A 262 3.90 -7.68 -29.08
N SER A 263 2.59 -7.91 -29.26
CA SER A 263 1.53 -7.16 -28.56
C SER A 263 1.57 -7.39 -27.04
N CYS A 264 1.85 -8.62 -26.60
CA CYS A 264 1.99 -8.94 -25.18
C CYS A 264 3.26 -8.33 -24.56
N LEU A 265 4.37 -8.29 -25.29
CA LEU A 265 5.59 -7.60 -24.87
C LEU A 265 5.35 -6.10 -24.72
N ALA A 266 4.73 -5.45 -25.71
CA ALA A 266 4.35 -4.05 -25.64
C ALA A 266 3.37 -3.76 -24.48
N HIS A 267 2.51 -4.72 -24.11
CA HIS A 267 1.65 -4.59 -22.92
C HIS A 267 2.45 -4.64 -21.62
N HIS A 268 3.49 -5.48 -21.52
CA HIS A 268 4.40 -5.46 -20.38
C HIS A 268 5.23 -4.16 -20.31
N ASP A 269 5.64 -3.61 -21.46
CA ASP A 269 6.31 -2.29 -21.53
C ASP A 269 5.39 -1.15 -21.04
N GLN A 270 4.08 -1.22 -21.31
CA GLN A 270 3.10 -0.26 -20.75
C GLN A 270 3.04 -0.30 -19.21
N MET A 271 3.13 -1.48 -18.59
CA MET A 271 3.15 -1.59 -17.12
C MET A 271 4.38 -0.90 -16.51
N VAL A 272 5.54 -1.03 -17.16
CA VAL A 272 6.78 -0.33 -16.73
C VAL A 272 6.60 1.18 -16.84
N ASN A 273 5.91 1.68 -17.87
CA ASN A 273 5.60 3.10 -18.01
C ASN A 273 4.62 3.60 -16.93
N LEU A 274 3.55 2.86 -16.62
CA LEU A 274 2.62 3.19 -15.53
C LEU A 274 3.35 3.30 -14.19
N LYS A 275 4.25 2.36 -13.87
CA LYS A 275 5.07 2.43 -12.66
C LYS A 275 6.03 3.62 -12.65
N ASN A 276 6.69 3.92 -13.77
CA ASN A 276 7.62 5.07 -13.88
C ASN A 276 6.94 6.42 -13.61
N ILE A 277 5.61 6.52 -13.76
CA ILE A 277 4.83 7.69 -13.33
C ILE A 277 4.74 7.71 -11.79
N VAL A 278 4.14 6.69 -11.18
CA VAL A 278 3.84 6.70 -9.73
C VAL A 278 5.11 6.65 -8.86
N ILE A 279 6.24 6.12 -9.34
CA ILE A 279 7.52 6.14 -8.59
C ILE A 279 7.89 7.57 -8.14
N ARG A 280 7.67 8.58 -9.00
CA ARG A 280 8.06 9.98 -8.74
C ARG A 280 7.13 10.71 -7.78
N SER A 281 5.92 10.19 -7.56
CA SER A 281 4.87 10.81 -6.73
C SER A 281 4.65 10.07 -5.42
N ASP A 282 4.78 8.74 -5.44
CA ASP A 282 4.56 7.83 -4.31
C ASP A 282 5.27 6.49 -4.55
N VAL A 283 6.59 6.45 -4.33
CA VAL A 283 7.38 5.21 -4.40
C VAL A 283 6.93 4.18 -3.34
N PHE A 284 6.34 4.63 -2.23
CA PHE A 284 5.89 3.76 -1.14
C PHE A 284 4.61 2.98 -1.51
N HIS A 285 3.75 3.52 -2.36
CA HIS A 285 2.61 2.79 -2.94
C HIS A 285 3.06 1.51 -3.64
N LEU A 286 4.13 1.60 -4.46
CA LEU A 286 4.68 0.42 -5.13
C LEU A 286 5.39 -0.55 -4.19
N ILE A 287 6.17 -0.03 -3.23
CA ILE A 287 6.99 -0.84 -2.31
C ILE A 287 6.15 -1.56 -1.25
N SER A 288 5.06 -0.95 -0.77
CA SER A 288 4.08 -1.59 0.11
C SER A 288 3.23 -2.64 -0.62
N GLY A 289 3.20 -2.58 -1.96
CA GLY A 289 2.51 -3.54 -2.82
C GLY A 289 0.98 -3.52 -2.64
N VAL A 290 0.40 -2.44 -2.11
CA VAL A 290 -1.05 -2.37 -1.81
C VAL A 290 -1.93 -2.53 -3.05
N TRP A 291 -1.39 -2.18 -4.23
CA TRP A 291 -1.94 -2.41 -5.56
C TRP A 291 -1.99 -3.90 -5.98
N MET A 292 -1.29 -4.80 -5.26
CA MET A 292 -1.32 -6.26 -5.46
C MET A 292 -2.16 -6.98 -4.41
N THR A 293 -2.72 -8.14 -4.80
CA THR A 293 -3.44 -8.99 -3.84
C THR A 293 -2.52 -9.49 -2.72
N PRO A 294 -3.03 -9.73 -1.49
CA PRO A 294 -2.25 -10.27 -0.38
C PRO A 294 -1.36 -11.48 -0.71
N ALA A 295 -1.83 -12.41 -1.57
CA ALA A 295 -1.04 -13.59 -1.95
C ALA A 295 0.06 -13.29 -2.98
N GLU A 296 -0.13 -12.30 -3.87
CA GLU A 296 0.94 -11.83 -4.77
C GLU A 296 2.07 -11.14 -3.99
N ARG A 297 1.72 -10.33 -2.99
CA ARG A 297 2.70 -9.60 -2.15
C ARG A 297 3.71 -10.51 -1.45
N CYS A 298 3.36 -11.76 -1.16
CA CYS A 298 4.28 -12.75 -0.59
C CYS A 298 5.49 -13.07 -1.49
N PHE A 299 5.44 -12.76 -2.78
CA PHE A 299 6.49 -13.01 -3.77
C PHE A 299 7.11 -11.71 -4.32
N MET A 300 6.86 -10.58 -3.64
CA MET A 300 7.31 -9.27 -4.09
C MET A 300 8.76 -8.96 -3.67
N TRP A 301 9.52 -8.42 -4.62
CA TRP A 301 10.84 -7.85 -4.46
C TRP A 301 10.87 -6.53 -5.23
N MET A 302 11.23 -5.41 -4.59
CA MET A 302 11.35 -4.08 -5.21
C MET A 302 10.18 -3.70 -6.17
N GLY A 303 8.94 -3.74 -5.67
CA GLY A 303 7.75 -3.34 -6.44
C GLY A 303 7.37 -4.28 -7.59
N GLY A 304 7.80 -5.54 -7.60
CA GLY A 304 7.40 -6.55 -8.60
C GLY A 304 7.88 -7.95 -8.23
N PHE A 305 7.90 -8.88 -9.19
CA PHE A 305 8.49 -10.21 -9.01
C PHE A 305 10.03 -10.18 -9.14
N ARG A 306 10.72 -11.26 -8.74
CA ARG A 306 12.12 -11.52 -9.11
C ARG A 306 12.21 -12.18 -10.49
N PRO A 307 12.76 -11.54 -11.53
CA PRO A 307 12.91 -12.15 -12.86
C PRO A 307 13.74 -13.44 -12.88
N SER A 308 14.70 -13.65 -11.96
CA SER A 308 15.48 -14.89 -11.82
C SER A 308 14.59 -16.10 -11.47
N GLU A 309 13.72 -15.96 -10.46
CA GLU A 309 12.73 -16.98 -10.07
C GLU A 309 11.62 -17.14 -11.12
N LEU A 310 11.34 -16.10 -11.92
CA LEU A 310 10.43 -16.23 -13.08
C LEU A 310 11.02 -17.17 -14.14
N ILE A 311 12.31 -17.00 -14.49
CA ILE A 311 13.00 -17.91 -15.43
C ILE A 311 13.01 -19.35 -14.89
N LYS A 312 13.33 -19.51 -13.61
CA LYS A 312 13.36 -20.81 -12.90
C LYS A 312 12.00 -21.53 -12.95
N MET A 313 10.90 -20.80 -12.76
CA MET A 313 9.54 -21.31 -12.92
C MET A 313 9.27 -21.71 -14.39
N LEU A 314 9.64 -20.85 -15.34
CA LEU A 314 9.42 -21.07 -16.77
C LEU A 314 10.18 -22.29 -17.32
N LEU A 315 11.40 -22.55 -16.85
CA LEU A 315 12.19 -23.72 -17.23
C LEU A 315 11.45 -25.05 -16.95
N SER A 316 10.56 -25.08 -15.95
CA SER A 316 9.72 -26.26 -15.66
C SER A 316 8.49 -26.40 -16.58
N HIS A 317 8.24 -25.44 -17.45
CA HIS A 317 7.04 -25.33 -18.29
C HIS A 317 7.36 -25.12 -19.79
N MET A 318 8.64 -25.09 -20.19
CA MET A 318 9.03 -25.02 -21.60
C MET A 318 8.92 -26.39 -22.28
N GLU A 319 8.37 -26.38 -23.50
CA GLU A 319 8.61 -27.46 -24.46
C GLU A 319 10.11 -27.57 -24.78
N PRO A 320 10.63 -28.77 -25.14
CA PRO A 320 12.06 -29.06 -25.20
C PRO A 320 12.87 -27.97 -25.92
N LEU A 321 13.67 -27.26 -25.13
CA LEU A 321 14.62 -26.26 -25.57
C LEU A 321 15.82 -26.95 -26.25
N THR A 322 16.48 -26.28 -27.19
CA THR A 322 17.79 -26.74 -27.69
C THR A 322 18.87 -26.55 -26.62
N GLU A 323 20.00 -27.25 -26.70
CA GLU A 323 21.13 -27.08 -25.77
C GLU A 323 21.62 -25.62 -25.73
N GLU A 324 21.66 -24.94 -26.89
CA GLU A 324 21.98 -23.52 -27.01
C GLU A 324 20.95 -22.64 -26.27
N GLN A 325 19.65 -22.93 -26.40
CA GLN A 325 18.60 -22.22 -25.67
C GLN A 325 18.67 -22.46 -24.16
N ILE A 326 19.00 -23.69 -23.71
CA ILE A 326 19.18 -24.00 -22.29
C ILE A 326 20.36 -23.19 -21.73
N LEU A 327 21.50 -23.20 -22.42
CA LEU A 327 22.68 -22.41 -22.03
C LEU A 327 22.36 -20.90 -22.01
N GLY A 328 21.65 -20.39 -23.01
CA GLY A 328 21.23 -19.00 -23.08
C GLY A 328 20.28 -18.58 -21.95
N VAL A 329 19.26 -19.39 -21.65
CA VAL A 329 18.29 -19.12 -20.56
C VAL A 329 18.96 -19.24 -19.19
N CYS A 330 19.84 -20.23 -18.96
CA CYS A 330 20.59 -20.36 -17.72
C CYS A 330 21.59 -19.20 -17.51
N GLY A 331 22.31 -18.79 -18.56
CA GLY A 331 23.20 -17.63 -18.51
C GLY A 331 22.45 -16.31 -18.25
N LEU A 332 21.27 -16.14 -18.87
CA LEU A 332 20.37 -15.03 -18.56
C LEU A 332 19.90 -15.08 -17.10
N GLN A 333 19.52 -16.26 -16.58
CA GLN A 333 19.10 -16.43 -15.18
C GLN A 333 20.20 -16.02 -14.22
N GLN A 334 21.43 -16.48 -14.43
CA GLN A 334 22.58 -16.16 -13.58
C GLN A 334 22.86 -14.65 -13.58
N SER A 335 23.04 -14.03 -14.75
CA SER A 335 23.32 -12.59 -14.85
C SER A 335 22.18 -11.72 -14.29
N THR A 336 20.94 -12.18 -14.44
CA THR A 336 19.77 -11.55 -13.80
C THR A 336 19.86 -11.65 -12.27
N GLN A 337 20.16 -12.83 -11.72
CA GLN A 337 20.29 -13.06 -10.28
C GLN A 337 21.44 -12.25 -9.67
N GLU A 338 22.61 -12.20 -10.31
CA GLU A 338 23.75 -11.37 -9.89
C GLU A 338 23.34 -9.88 -9.79
N THR A 339 22.52 -9.40 -10.74
CA THR A 339 21.98 -8.04 -10.72
C THR A 339 20.91 -7.84 -9.62
N GLU A 340 20.05 -8.84 -9.38
CA GLU A 340 19.08 -8.82 -8.26
C GLU A 340 19.78 -8.78 -6.90
N GLU A 341 20.88 -9.52 -6.73
CA GLU A 341 21.66 -9.57 -5.50
C GLU A 341 22.39 -8.23 -5.26
N ALA A 342 23.05 -7.67 -6.27
CA ALA A 342 23.69 -6.36 -6.18
C ALA A 342 22.69 -5.24 -5.84
N LEU A 343 21.51 -5.22 -6.49
CA LEU A 343 20.43 -4.28 -6.16
C LEU A 343 19.89 -4.49 -4.73
N SER A 344 19.81 -5.75 -4.27
CA SER A 344 19.31 -6.06 -2.92
C SER A 344 20.28 -5.57 -1.84
N GLN A 345 21.59 -5.81 -2.02
CA GLN A 345 22.65 -5.32 -1.12
C GLN A 345 22.70 -3.78 -1.10
N GLY A 346 22.57 -3.12 -2.25
CA GLY A 346 22.52 -1.66 -2.33
C GLY A 346 21.30 -1.06 -1.62
N LEU A 347 20.14 -1.72 -1.70
CA LEU A 347 18.93 -1.30 -0.98
C LEU A 347 19.04 -1.55 0.53
N GLU A 348 19.68 -2.65 0.95
CA GLU A 348 19.98 -2.93 2.37
C GLU A 348 20.93 -1.87 2.96
N ALA A 349 22.00 -1.53 2.25
CA ALA A 349 22.92 -0.46 2.63
C ALA A 349 22.23 0.93 2.69
N LEU A 350 21.30 1.21 1.76
CA LEU A 350 20.48 2.43 1.80
C LEU A 350 19.59 2.46 3.05
N ASN A 351 18.93 1.35 3.38
CA ASN A 351 18.06 1.22 4.54
C ASN A 351 18.83 1.35 5.86
N GLN A 352 20.01 0.73 5.98
CA GLN A 352 20.88 0.89 7.14
C GLN A 352 21.31 2.35 7.29
N SER A 353 21.83 2.97 6.22
CA SER A 353 22.29 4.35 6.25
C SER A 353 21.17 5.38 6.47
N LEU A 354 19.92 5.03 6.14
CA LEU A 354 18.72 5.78 6.52
C LEU A 354 18.41 5.61 8.02
N SER A 355 18.48 4.38 8.54
CA SER A 355 18.33 4.09 9.97
C SER A 355 19.32 4.89 10.81
N ASP A 356 20.61 4.88 10.45
CA ASP A 356 21.68 5.62 11.12
C ASP A 356 21.45 7.15 11.11
N THR A 357 20.79 7.66 10.07
CA THR A 357 20.39 9.08 9.99
C THR A 357 19.23 9.39 10.95
N ILE A 358 18.28 8.47 11.07
CA ILE A 358 17.07 8.62 11.91
C ILE A 358 17.38 8.39 13.40
N THR A 359 18.38 7.58 13.75
CA THR A 359 18.81 7.32 15.13
C THR A 359 19.84 8.32 15.66
N SER A 360 20.35 9.22 14.81
CA SER A 360 21.33 10.25 15.16
C SER A 360 20.96 11.07 16.41
N ASP A 361 21.94 11.35 17.27
CA ASP A 361 21.75 12.11 18.52
C ASP A 361 21.10 13.49 18.31
N ALA A 362 21.31 14.11 17.14
CA ALA A 362 20.68 15.39 16.77
C ALA A 362 19.14 15.32 16.62
N LEU A 363 18.58 14.11 16.45
CA LEU A 363 17.15 13.83 16.46
C LEU A 363 16.67 13.36 17.85
N SER A 364 17.51 12.64 18.59
CA SER A 364 17.21 12.15 19.95
C SER A 364 17.19 13.28 21.00
N TYR A 365 18.10 14.25 20.89
CA TYR A 365 18.21 15.42 21.77
C TYR A 365 18.33 16.70 20.92
N PRO A 366 17.23 17.20 20.32
CA PRO A 366 17.25 18.33 19.41
C PRO A 366 17.52 19.65 20.16
N SER A 367 18.79 19.91 20.44
CA SER A 367 19.28 21.15 21.06
C SER A 367 19.12 22.37 20.14
N ASN A 368 18.96 22.13 18.84
CA ASN A 368 18.88 23.14 17.78
C ASN A 368 17.98 22.61 16.65
N VAL A 369 17.02 23.44 16.21
CA VAL A 369 16.07 23.09 15.15
C VAL A 369 16.76 22.93 13.80
N ALA A 370 17.85 23.66 13.54
CA ALA A 370 18.59 23.53 12.28
C ALA A 370 19.24 22.16 12.11
N ASP A 371 19.74 21.56 13.20
CA ASP A 371 20.40 20.24 13.15
C ASP A 371 19.37 19.12 12.93
N TYR A 372 18.21 19.21 13.57
CA TYR A 372 17.04 18.36 13.29
C TYR A 372 16.62 18.46 11.82
N MET A 373 16.47 19.68 11.29
CA MET A 373 16.10 19.89 9.88
C MET A 373 17.18 19.39 8.91
N GLY A 374 18.46 19.51 9.26
CA GLY A 374 19.58 18.96 8.48
C GLY A 374 19.52 17.44 8.37
N GLN A 375 19.38 16.74 9.49
CA GLN A 375 19.24 15.28 9.49
C GLN A 375 17.98 14.81 8.77
N MET A 376 16.85 15.51 8.94
CA MET A 376 15.61 15.17 8.25
C MET A 376 15.71 15.40 6.72
N ALA A 377 16.42 16.43 6.27
CA ALA A 377 16.73 16.63 4.86
C ALA A 377 17.68 15.54 4.31
N MET A 378 18.66 15.08 5.09
CA MET A 378 19.51 13.94 4.72
C MET A 378 18.70 12.64 4.60
N ALA A 379 17.76 12.39 5.52
CA ALA A 379 16.84 11.26 5.45
C ALA A 379 15.94 11.32 4.21
N MET A 380 15.36 12.48 3.90
CA MET A 380 14.56 12.68 2.68
C MET A 380 15.37 12.45 1.39
N ASN A 381 16.63 12.89 1.33
CA ASN A 381 17.50 12.62 0.18
C ASN A 381 17.84 11.12 0.03
N LYS A 382 17.97 10.38 1.14
CA LYS A 382 18.10 8.91 1.08
C LYS A 382 16.81 8.27 0.58
N LEU A 383 15.64 8.81 0.94
CA LEU A 383 14.35 8.33 0.42
C LEU A 383 14.15 8.60 -1.08
N THR A 384 14.68 9.69 -1.66
CA THR A 384 14.63 9.86 -3.14
C THR A 384 15.54 8.88 -3.89
N THR A 385 16.60 8.37 -3.24
CA THR A 385 17.46 7.31 -3.81
C THR A 385 16.69 5.99 -4.00
N LEU A 386 15.63 5.76 -3.20
CA LEU A 386 14.76 4.58 -3.27
C LEU A 386 14.05 4.45 -4.63
N GLU A 387 13.65 5.58 -5.24
CA GLU A 387 13.10 5.62 -6.60
C GLU A 387 14.06 4.98 -7.62
N GLY A 388 15.36 5.23 -7.46
CA GLY A 388 16.42 4.69 -8.31
C GLY A 388 16.48 3.16 -8.26
N PHE A 389 16.29 2.55 -7.09
CA PHE A 389 16.26 1.08 -6.95
C PHE A 389 15.03 0.46 -7.61
N ILE A 390 13.84 1.02 -7.40
CA ILE A 390 12.61 0.47 -8.01
C ILE A 390 12.64 0.57 -9.54
N ARG A 391 13.13 1.70 -10.08
CA ARG A 391 13.33 1.85 -11.54
C ARG A 391 14.34 0.86 -12.11
N GLN A 392 15.45 0.61 -11.42
CA GLN A 392 16.42 -0.41 -11.85
C GLN A 392 15.82 -1.82 -11.83
N ALA A 393 15.04 -2.15 -10.80
CA ALA A 393 14.38 -3.45 -10.69
C ALA A 393 13.31 -3.67 -11.77
N ASP A 394 12.52 -2.65 -12.14
CA ASP A 394 11.57 -2.76 -13.26
C ASP A 394 12.27 -2.80 -14.62
N ASN A 395 13.34 -2.04 -14.82
CA ASN A 395 14.19 -2.15 -16.02
C ASN A 395 14.76 -3.58 -16.15
N LEU A 396 15.22 -4.20 -15.06
CA LEU A 396 15.73 -5.57 -15.07
C LEU A 396 14.66 -6.58 -15.48
N ARG A 397 13.43 -6.46 -14.95
CA ARG A 397 12.27 -7.29 -15.36
C ARG A 397 11.98 -7.15 -16.85
N GLN A 398 11.93 -5.91 -17.35
CA GLN A 398 11.69 -5.60 -18.75
C GLN A 398 12.77 -6.20 -19.65
N GLN A 399 14.04 -5.93 -19.35
CA GLN A 399 15.17 -6.46 -20.10
C GLN A 399 15.19 -7.99 -20.08
N THR A 400 14.89 -8.64 -18.94
CA THR A 400 14.81 -10.10 -18.85
C THR A 400 13.76 -10.66 -19.80
N LEU A 401 12.56 -10.08 -19.85
CA LEU A 401 11.48 -10.54 -20.72
C LEU A 401 11.82 -10.38 -22.22
N HIS A 402 12.43 -9.25 -22.60
CA HIS A 402 12.92 -9.02 -23.96
C HIS A 402 14.12 -9.91 -24.33
N ARG A 403 14.99 -10.27 -23.36
CA ARG A 403 16.08 -11.25 -23.58
C ARG A 403 15.55 -12.67 -23.74
N LEU A 404 14.53 -13.07 -22.97
CA LEU A 404 13.84 -14.35 -23.18
C LEU A 404 13.25 -14.43 -24.60
N TYR A 405 12.64 -13.34 -25.10
CA TYR A 405 12.15 -13.30 -26.49
C TYR A 405 13.26 -13.43 -27.55
N GLN A 406 14.48 -12.99 -27.26
CA GLN A 406 15.63 -13.15 -28.17
C GLN A 406 16.20 -14.57 -28.20
N ILE A 407 16.05 -15.34 -27.11
CA ILE A 407 16.56 -16.72 -26.98
C ILE A 407 15.50 -17.75 -27.43
N LEU A 408 14.23 -17.50 -27.10
CA LEU A 408 13.13 -18.42 -27.36
C LEU A 408 12.52 -18.21 -28.75
N THR A 409 12.11 -19.31 -29.40
CA THR A 409 11.27 -19.20 -30.60
C THR A 409 9.94 -18.52 -30.26
N THR A 410 9.31 -17.89 -31.23
CA THR A 410 8.00 -17.23 -31.05
C THR A 410 6.95 -18.13 -30.40
N ARG A 411 6.96 -19.45 -30.66
CA ARG A 411 6.02 -20.40 -30.05
C ARG A 411 6.40 -20.81 -28.62
N GLN A 412 7.69 -20.88 -28.27
CA GLN A 412 8.15 -21.04 -26.88
C GLN A 412 7.84 -19.76 -26.07
N MET A 413 8.06 -18.57 -26.62
CA MET A 413 7.73 -17.29 -25.97
C MET A 413 6.22 -17.13 -25.76
N ALA A 414 5.38 -17.51 -26.74
CA ALA A 414 3.93 -17.51 -26.58
C ALA A 414 3.47 -18.37 -25.38
N ARG A 415 4.05 -19.57 -25.21
CA ARG A 415 3.74 -20.42 -24.05
C ARG A 415 4.36 -19.89 -22.74
N SER A 416 5.50 -19.21 -22.80
CA SER A 416 6.10 -18.53 -21.65
C SER A 416 5.17 -17.47 -21.09
N LEU A 417 4.66 -16.58 -21.94
CA LEU A 417 3.72 -15.52 -21.56
C LEU A 417 2.44 -16.10 -20.94
N LEU A 418 1.89 -17.18 -21.52
CA LEU A 418 0.73 -17.88 -20.95
C LEU A 418 1.02 -18.49 -19.57
N ALA A 419 2.21 -19.06 -19.36
CA ALA A 419 2.61 -19.61 -18.06
C ALA A 419 2.85 -18.52 -17.00
N ILE A 420 3.45 -17.38 -17.36
CA ILE A 420 3.57 -16.20 -16.48
C ILE A 420 2.18 -15.73 -16.06
N ALA A 421 1.27 -15.53 -17.02
CA ALA A 421 -0.08 -15.06 -16.76
C ALA A 421 -0.88 -16.03 -15.90
N GLU A 422 -0.75 -17.34 -16.13
CA GLU A 422 -1.41 -18.36 -15.31
C GLU A 422 -0.85 -18.40 -13.88
N TYR A 423 0.47 -18.27 -13.69
CA TYR A 423 1.08 -18.16 -12.37
C TYR A 423 0.52 -16.95 -11.59
N CYS A 424 0.51 -15.76 -12.19
CA CYS A 424 -0.06 -14.56 -11.56
C CYS A 424 -1.57 -14.70 -11.31
N HIS A 425 -2.33 -15.31 -12.22
CA HIS A 425 -3.76 -15.57 -12.03
C HIS A 425 -4.01 -16.54 -10.86
N ARG A 426 -3.22 -17.61 -10.74
CA ARG A 426 -3.31 -18.57 -9.63
C ARG A 426 -3.04 -17.91 -8.27
N LEU A 427 -2.09 -16.96 -8.19
CA LEU A 427 -1.85 -16.17 -6.97
C LEU A 427 -3.07 -15.30 -6.59
N ARG A 428 -3.66 -14.59 -7.56
CA ARG A 428 -4.89 -13.78 -7.33
C ARG A 428 -6.07 -14.65 -6.90
N ALA A 429 -6.28 -15.78 -7.58
CA ALA A 429 -7.32 -16.75 -7.22
C ALA A 429 -7.12 -17.32 -5.81
N LEU A 430 -5.88 -17.65 -5.42
CA LEU A 430 -5.54 -18.06 -4.06
C LEU A 430 -5.89 -16.96 -3.03
N SER A 431 -5.61 -15.69 -3.33
CA SER A 431 -6.00 -14.58 -2.46
C SER A 431 -7.51 -14.46 -2.29
N SER A 432 -8.28 -14.60 -3.37
CA SER A 432 -9.75 -14.56 -3.32
C SER A 432 -10.33 -15.74 -2.53
N LEU A 433 -9.82 -16.96 -2.75
CA LEU A 433 -10.20 -18.15 -1.99
C LEU A 433 -9.84 -18.04 -0.50
N TRP A 434 -8.68 -17.43 -0.19
CA TRP A 434 -8.27 -17.17 1.18
C TRP A 434 -9.20 -16.18 1.89
N LEU A 435 -9.65 -15.11 1.21
CA LEU A 435 -10.62 -14.16 1.76
C LEU A 435 -12.01 -14.77 1.94
N ALA A 436 -12.44 -15.65 1.02
CA ALA A 436 -13.74 -16.31 1.05
C ALA A 436 -13.82 -17.54 1.99
N ARG A 437 -12.74 -17.90 2.70
CA ARG A 437 -12.73 -19.07 3.60
C ARG A 437 -13.66 -18.85 4.80
N PRO A 438 -14.38 -19.89 5.28
CA PRO A 438 -15.11 -19.81 6.53
C PRO A 438 -14.19 -19.40 7.69
N ARG A 439 -14.59 -18.38 8.45
CA ARG A 439 -13.99 -18.07 9.75
C ARG A 439 -14.74 -18.91 10.78
N HIS A 440 -14.01 -19.64 11.62
CA HIS A 440 -14.59 -20.19 12.85
C HIS A 440 -14.69 -19.06 13.87
N GLU A 441 -15.88 -18.87 14.42
CA GLU A 441 -16.18 -17.95 15.54
C GLU A 441 -15.79 -18.56 16.89
#